data_AF-A0A0A0V673-F1
#
_entry.id   AF-A0A0A0V673-F1
#
_cell.length_a   1.000
_cell.length_b   1.000
_cell.length_c   1.000
_cell.angle_alpha   90.00
_cell.angle_beta   90.00
_cell.angle_gamma   90.00
#
_symmetry.space_group_name_H-M   'P 1'
#
loop_
_entity.id
_entity.type
_entity.pdbx_description
1 polymer ?
#
loop_
_entity_poly.entity_id
_entity_poly.type
_entity_poly.pdbx_seq_one_letter_code
_entity_poly.pdbx_strand_id
1 'polypeptide(L)'
;MKRTAFLIVCMAVIFPVDMLRIPHAEGEKCDERDGMLLKVGETIYDDIQCKMYVCTKEALEIEDCGYVPPDEGTTCTKIINKGSFPKCCPDIDCMK
;
A
#
# COMPACT_ATOMS: atom_id res chain seq x y z
N MET A 1 -40.66 33.32 -26.61
CA MET A 1 -40.62 33.96 -25.26
C MET A 1 -41.56 33.20 -24.33
N LYS A 2 -41.17 33.05 -23.03
CA LYS A 2 -41.80 32.29 -21.91
C LYS A 2 -41.40 30.79 -21.90
N ARG A 3 -40.46 30.28 -21.08
CA ARG A 3 -40.27 30.19 -19.61
C ARG A 3 -41.36 29.40 -18.84
N THR A 4 -40.91 28.28 -18.24
CA THR A 4 -41.41 27.60 -17.00
C THR A 4 -42.78 26.88 -17.08
N ALA A 5 -43.06 25.74 -16.44
CA ALA A 5 -42.41 25.01 -15.33
C ALA A 5 -42.85 23.52 -15.25
N PHE A 6 -41.97 22.70 -14.68
CA PHE A 6 -42.17 21.63 -13.69
C PHE A 6 -43.47 20.80 -13.66
N LEU A 7 -43.31 19.48 -13.82
CA LEU A 7 -43.84 18.46 -12.88
C LEU A 7 -43.25 17.10 -13.29
N ILE A 8 -42.07 16.76 -12.75
CA ILE A 8 -41.60 15.36 -12.75
C ILE A 8 -41.84 14.82 -11.35
N VAL A 9 -42.79 13.90 -11.34
CA VAL A 9 -43.30 13.12 -10.22
C VAL A 9 -42.16 12.50 -9.41
N CYS A 10 -42.15 12.75 -8.10
CA CYS A 10 -41.40 12.00 -7.12
C CYS A 10 -41.87 10.54 -7.15
N MET A 11 -41.16 9.67 -7.88
CA MET A 11 -41.19 8.23 -7.62
C MET A 11 -39.91 7.88 -6.88
N ALA A 12 -40.10 7.48 -5.62
CA ALA A 12 -39.06 6.96 -4.76
C ALA A 12 -38.47 5.69 -5.39
N VAL A 13 -37.38 5.84 -6.12
CA VAL A 13 -36.54 4.72 -6.52
C VAL A 13 -35.69 4.38 -5.29
N ILE A 14 -36.10 3.35 -4.56
CA ILE A 14 -35.27 2.71 -3.54
C ILE A 14 -34.16 2.00 -4.32
N PHE A 15 -33.03 2.67 -4.50
CA PHE A 15 -31.83 2.05 -5.04
C PHE A 15 -31.32 1.03 -4.02
N PRO A 16 -31.14 -0.26 -4.38
CA PRO A 16 -30.42 -1.18 -3.52
C PRO A 16 -28.99 -0.65 -3.33
N VAL A 17 -28.58 -0.51 -2.07
CA VAL A 17 -27.23 -0.16 -1.64
C VAL A 17 -26.26 -1.32 -1.91
N ASP A 18 -26.09 -1.69 -3.18
CA ASP A 18 -25.18 -2.75 -3.63
C ASP A 18 -24.43 -2.36 -4.91
N MET A 19 -24.14 -1.06 -5.06
CA MET A 19 -23.29 -0.54 -6.15
C MET A 19 -22.34 0.56 -5.69
N LEU A 20 -21.53 0.26 -4.66
CA LEU A 20 -20.25 0.96 -4.48
C LEU A 20 -19.06 0.07 -4.85
N ARG A 21 -19.21 -0.77 -5.88
CA ARG A 21 -18.05 -1.15 -6.69
C ARG A 21 -17.83 -0.04 -7.69
N ILE A 22 -17.09 0.97 -7.24
CA ILE A 22 -16.49 1.95 -8.15
C ILE A 22 -15.76 1.13 -9.22
N PRO A 23 -16.13 1.25 -10.51
CA PRO A 23 -15.29 0.68 -11.56
C PRO A 23 -13.93 1.37 -11.44
N HIS A 24 -12.90 0.62 -11.03
CA HIS A 24 -11.53 1.15 -11.03
C HIS A 24 -11.26 1.57 -12.47
N ALA A 25 -11.09 2.87 -12.66
CA ALA A 25 -10.82 3.44 -13.96
C ALA A 25 -9.61 2.72 -14.54
N GLU A 26 -9.74 2.30 -15.79
CA GLU A 26 -8.65 1.73 -16.57
C GLU A 26 -7.53 2.79 -16.67
N GLY A 27 -6.57 2.78 -15.72
CA GLY A 27 -5.50 3.77 -15.67
C GLY A 27 -4.83 4.09 -14.32
N GLU A 28 -5.29 3.62 -13.16
CA GLU A 28 -4.75 4.07 -11.86
C GLU A 28 -3.36 3.50 -11.46
N LYS A 29 -2.47 3.14 -12.38
CA LYS A 29 -1.36 2.18 -12.13
C LYS A 29 -0.15 2.74 -11.36
N CYS A 30 0.53 1.88 -10.60
CA CYS A 30 1.94 2.08 -10.30
C CYS A 30 2.79 1.62 -11.49
N ASP A 31 3.61 2.51 -12.02
CA ASP A 31 4.57 2.20 -13.07
C ASP A 31 5.98 1.98 -12.48
N GLU A 32 6.82 1.31 -13.27
CA GLU A 32 8.10 0.68 -12.91
C GLU A 32 8.97 1.49 -11.94
N ARG A 33 9.30 0.90 -10.78
CA ARG A 33 10.31 1.39 -9.82
C ARG A 33 11.26 0.25 -9.51
N ASP A 34 12.56 0.50 -9.62
CA ASP A 34 13.62 -0.51 -9.41
C ASP A 34 13.43 -1.79 -10.26
N GLY A 35 12.87 -1.66 -11.47
CA GLY A 35 12.58 -2.79 -12.37
C GLY A 35 11.34 -3.61 -12.02
N MET A 36 10.55 -3.20 -11.01
CA MET A 36 9.33 -3.87 -10.59
C MET A 36 8.08 -3.16 -11.11
N LEU A 37 7.23 -3.90 -11.83
CA LEU A 37 5.91 -3.45 -12.27
C LEU A 37 4.86 -3.87 -11.24
N LEU A 38 4.18 -2.90 -10.59
CA LEU A 38 3.13 -3.16 -9.61
C LEU A 38 1.77 -2.66 -10.09
N LYS A 39 0.74 -3.49 -10.03
CA LYS A 39 -0.64 -3.03 -10.23
C LYS A 39 -1.21 -2.48 -8.93
N VAL A 40 -2.20 -1.59 -9.03
CA VAL A 40 -2.97 -1.13 -7.87
C VAL A 40 -3.52 -2.31 -7.08
N GLY A 41 -3.30 -2.27 -5.77
CA GLY A 41 -3.67 -3.33 -4.83
C GLY A 41 -2.66 -4.48 -4.76
N GLU A 42 -1.58 -4.45 -5.54
CA GLU A 42 -0.50 -5.44 -5.42
C GLU A 42 0.51 -5.03 -4.35
N THR A 43 1.03 -6.06 -3.69
CA THR A 43 2.13 -5.97 -2.73
C THR A 43 3.27 -6.85 -3.22
N ILE A 44 4.48 -6.30 -3.32
CA ILE A 44 5.69 -7.03 -3.69
C ILE A 44 6.71 -6.93 -2.55
N TYR A 45 7.43 -8.02 -2.32
CA TYR A 45 8.52 -8.09 -1.36
C TYR A 45 9.86 -8.17 -2.10
N ASP A 46 10.75 -7.23 -1.81
CA ASP A 46 12.15 -7.29 -2.24
C ASP A 46 12.97 -7.87 -1.08
N ASP A 47 13.25 -9.17 -1.16
CA ASP A 47 14.02 -9.90 -0.16
C ASP A 47 15.52 -9.49 -0.16
N ILE A 48 16.01 -8.87 -1.25
CA ILE A 48 17.41 -8.42 -1.38
C ILE A 48 17.60 -7.14 -0.59
N GLN A 49 16.68 -6.18 -0.73
CA GLN A 49 16.70 -4.92 0.00
C GLN A 49 15.94 -4.98 1.33
N CYS A 50 15.25 -6.09 1.61
CA CYS A 50 14.31 -6.25 2.72
C CYS A 50 13.26 -5.13 2.78
N LYS A 51 12.56 -4.92 1.66
CA LYS A 51 11.53 -3.90 1.52
C LYS A 51 10.20 -4.51 1.11
N MET A 52 9.12 -3.82 1.42
CA MET A 52 7.79 -4.09 0.92
C MET A 52 7.30 -2.89 0.12
N TYR A 53 6.73 -3.18 -1.05
CA TYR A 53 6.17 -2.20 -1.96
C TYR A 53 4.67 -2.44 -2.04
N VAL A 54 3.87 -1.42 -1.72
CA VAL A 54 2.41 -1.47 -1.79
C VAL A 54 1.95 -0.44 -2.80
N CYS A 55 1.34 -0.91 -3.88
CA CYS A 55 0.75 0.00 -4.85
C CYS A 55 -0.69 0.33 -4.45
N THR A 56 -0.95 1.56 -4.03
CA THR A 56 -2.31 2.06 -3.80
C THR A 56 -2.81 2.83 -5.02
N LYS A 57 -4.07 3.26 -5.01
CA LYS A 57 -4.61 4.13 -6.06
C LYS A 57 -3.98 5.52 -6.08
N GLU A 58 -3.44 5.95 -4.95
CA GLU A 58 -2.95 7.31 -4.74
C GLU A 58 -1.43 7.37 -4.96
N ALA A 59 -0.70 6.36 -4.48
CA ALA A 59 0.76 6.32 -4.55
C ALA A 59 1.33 4.90 -4.38
N LEU A 60 2.61 4.76 -4.75
CA LEU A 60 3.44 3.64 -4.31
C LEU A 60 3.96 3.92 -2.90
N GLU A 61 3.57 3.09 -1.95
CA GLU A 61 4.09 3.09 -0.58
C GLU A 61 5.23 2.09 -0.47
N ILE A 62 6.31 2.49 0.22
CA ILE A 62 7.48 1.65 0.44
C ILE A 62 7.68 1.56 1.94
N GLU A 63 7.69 0.34 2.45
CA GLU A 63 8.05 0.03 3.82
C GLU A 63 9.41 -0.65 3.85
N ASP A 64 10.28 -0.16 4.73
CA ASP A 64 11.57 -0.76 5.02
C ASP A 64 11.72 -0.96 6.53
N CYS A 65 12.81 -1.60 6.94
CA CYS A 65 13.05 -1.95 8.34
C CYS A 65 13.32 -0.75 9.26
N GLY A 66 13.36 0.47 8.72
CA GLY A 66 13.75 1.66 9.44
C GLY A 66 15.21 1.64 9.87
N TYR A 67 15.55 2.52 10.81
CA TYR A 67 16.89 2.62 11.35
C TYR A 67 17.13 1.60 12.46
N VAL A 68 18.11 0.73 12.25
CA VAL A 68 18.63 -0.16 13.30
C VAL A 68 20.02 0.35 13.70
N PRO A 69 20.22 0.76 14.96
CA PRO A 69 21.49 1.33 15.40
C PRO A 69 22.65 0.34 15.20
N PRO A 70 23.87 0.85 14.95
CA PRO A 70 25.06 0.00 14.85
C PRO A 70 25.34 -0.71 16.18
N ASP A 71 26.11 -1.79 16.11
CA ASP A 71 26.63 -2.47 17.31
C ASP A 71 27.58 -1.51 18.05
N GLU A 72 27.09 -0.91 19.13
CA GLU A 72 27.82 0.03 20.00
C GLU A 72 28.75 -0.70 21.00
N GLY A 73 28.89 -2.03 20.88
CA GLY A 73 29.87 -2.80 21.63
C GLY A 73 29.40 -3.24 23.02
N THR A 74 29.65 -4.53 23.25
CA THR A 74 29.75 -5.29 24.52
C THR A 74 28.52 -5.98 25.10
N THR A 75 27.29 -5.63 24.74
CA THR A 75 26.12 -6.41 25.21
C THR A 75 25.07 -6.70 24.14
N CYS A 76 25.09 -5.97 23.04
CA CYS A 76 24.08 -6.05 22.00
C CYS A 76 24.71 -6.51 20.69
N THR A 77 24.12 -7.53 20.06
CA THR A 77 24.56 -8.02 18.75
C THR A 77 23.47 -7.74 17.73
N LYS A 78 23.87 -7.22 16.56
CA LYS A 78 22.96 -7.07 15.43
C LYS A 78 22.67 -8.45 14.81
N ILE A 79 21.42 -8.86 14.81
CA ILE A 79 20.95 -10.09 14.17
C ILE A 79 20.42 -9.74 12.79
N ILE A 80 20.88 -10.47 11.77
CA ILE A 80 20.35 -10.38 10.40
C ILE A 80 19.41 -11.57 10.19
N ASN A 81 18.13 -11.27 10.01
CA ASN A 81 17.11 -12.28 9.78
C ASN A 81 16.95 -12.58 8.28
N LYS A 82 16.33 -13.72 7.95
CA LYS A 82 16.08 -14.17 6.57
C LYS A 82 14.57 -14.24 6.27
N GLY A 83 14.21 -14.10 5.01
CA GLY A 83 12.84 -14.18 4.51
C GLY A 83 12.43 -12.87 3.84
N SER A 84 11.13 -12.63 3.76
CA SER A 84 10.55 -11.39 3.21
C SER A 84 10.22 -10.40 4.32
N PHE A 85 10.15 -9.10 3.97
CA PHE A 85 9.74 -8.06 4.91
C PHE A 85 8.40 -8.43 5.60
N PRO A 86 8.23 -8.20 6.92
CA PRO A 86 9.20 -7.59 7.85
C PRO A 86 10.18 -8.60 8.48
N LYS A 87 10.14 -9.88 8.10
CA LYS A 87 10.94 -10.93 8.76
C LYS A 87 12.42 -10.83 8.49
N CYS A 88 12.85 -10.33 7.32
CA CYS A 88 14.26 -10.11 7.04
C CYS A 88 14.86 -8.89 7.75
N CYS A 89 14.05 -8.13 8.49
CA CYS A 89 14.55 -6.93 9.13
C CYS A 89 15.60 -7.25 10.19
N PRO A 90 16.71 -6.50 10.20
CA PRO A 90 17.71 -6.67 11.23
C PRO A 90 17.12 -6.28 12.59
N ASP A 91 17.58 -6.95 13.63
CA ASP A 91 17.18 -6.67 15.01
C ASP A 91 18.43 -6.60 15.89
N ILE A 92 18.27 -6.17 17.14
CA ILE A 92 19.33 -6.10 18.12
C ILE A 92 18.98 -7.01 19.29
N ASP A 93 19.79 -8.04 19.48
CA ASP A 93 19.70 -8.90 20.65
C ASP A 93 20.72 -8.46 21.68
N CYS A 94 20.23 -7.92 22.79
CA CYS A 94 21.04 -7.54 23.93
C CYS A 94 21.00 -8.65 24.97
N MET A 95 22.16 -9.21 25.29
CA MET A 95 22.31 -10.12 26.43
C MET A 95 21.86 -9.38 27.69
N LYS A 96 20.78 -9.86 28.31
CA LYS A 96 20.23 -9.33 29.57
C LYS A 96 21.16 -9.58 30.75
#